data_AF-A0A496ZVP0-F1
#
_entry.id   AF-A0A496ZVP0-F1
#
_cell.length_a   1.000
_cell.length_b   1.000
_cell.length_c   1.000
_cell.angle_alpha   90.00
_cell.angle_beta   90.00
_cell.angle_gamma   90.00
#
_symmetry.space_group_name_H-M   'P 1'
#
loop_
_entity.id
_entity.type
_entity.pdbx_description
1 polymer ?
#
loop_
_entity_poly.entity_id
_entity_poly.type
_entity_poly.pdbx_seq_one_letter_code
_entity_poly.pdbx_strand_id
1 'polypeptide(L)'
;MRKRFLTVLLLMALANFLLTALAYAQEEVAEGTEEAVTEEVIEAEAPVADEPFEESPQASGLEMLARKIVGSGLVDLFIQGGFTMYPMLLLLIWGIATVIWKIISLSYAKINLNDFLGQVIPMLQEKKYAEATKLCEETKGPVASIMHQGLLKVDKGVEAVEKAVENAGVIEMAFLEKGFIPLSTV
;
A
#
# COMPACT_ATOMS: atom_id res chain seq x y z
N MET A 1 5.86 -10.97 -12.05
CA MET A 1 5.81 -9.49 -12.17
C MET A 1 5.70 -8.76 -10.83
N ARG A 2 5.03 -9.30 -9.79
CA ARG A 2 5.00 -8.71 -8.42
C ARG A 2 6.39 -8.35 -7.85
N LYS A 3 7.41 -9.19 -8.06
CA LYS A 3 8.80 -8.88 -7.65
C LYS A 3 9.35 -7.67 -8.40
N ARG A 4 9.17 -7.61 -9.73
CA ARG A 4 9.68 -6.51 -10.57
C ARG A 4 9.05 -5.17 -10.22
N PHE A 5 7.75 -5.13 -9.91
CA PHE A 5 7.07 -3.90 -9.50
C PHE A 5 7.55 -3.42 -8.12
N LEU A 6 7.71 -4.34 -7.15
CA LEU A 6 8.27 -4.02 -5.83
C LEU A 6 9.73 -3.54 -5.93
N THR A 7 10.54 -4.16 -6.79
CA THR A 7 11.95 -3.73 -7.01
C THR A 7 12.02 -2.36 -7.65
N VAL A 8 11.11 -2.02 -8.59
CA VAL A 8 11.05 -0.69 -9.20
C VAL A 8 10.63 0.37 -8.18
N LEU A 9 9.63 0.07 -7.33
CA LEU A 9 9.20 0.99 -6.27
C LEU A 9 10.30 1.21 -5.23
N LEU A 10 11.00 0.15 -4.83
CA LEU A 10 12.13 0.23 -3.89
C LEU A 10 13.33 0.99 -4.50
N LEU A 11 13.63 0.78 -5.78
CA LEU A 11 14.66 1.56 -6.49
C LEU A 11 14.29 3.04 -6.60
N MET A 12 13.02 3.36 -6.83
CA MET A 12 12.56 4.74 -6.94
C MET A 12 12.59 5.45 -5.57
N ALA A 13 12.25 4.75 -4.49
CA ALA A 13 12.39 5.25 -3.11
C ALA A 13 13.86 5.43 -2.70
N LEU A 14 14.73 4.49 -3.07
CA LEU A 14 16.17 4.56 -2.78
C LEU A 14 16.86 5.65 -3.61
N ALA A 15 16.42 5.87 -4.85
CA ALA A 15 16.85 7.00 -5.68
C ALA A 15 16.41 8.34 -5.09
N ASN A 16 15.17 8.44 -4.60
CA ASN A 16 14.69 9.66 -3.93
C ASN A 16 15.49 9.94 -2.64
N PHE A 17 15.75 8.90 -1.83
CA PHE A 17 16.57 9.01 -0.61
C PHE A 17 18.01 9.43 -0.92
N LEU A 18 18.62 8.90 -2.00
CA LEU A 18 19.94 9.34 -2.46
C LEU A 18 19.94 10.79 -2.94
N LEU A 19 18.89 11.22 -3.66
CA LEU A 19 18.76 12.60 -4.13
C LEU A 19 18.66 13.58 -2.95
N THR A 20 17.90 13.23 -1.91
CA THR A 20 17.80 14.07 -0.70
C THR A 20 19.12 14.10 0.07
N ALA A 21 19.84 12.96 0.17
CA ALA A 21 21.14 12.90 0.84
C ALA A 21 22.21 13.79 0.16
N LEU A 22 22.16 13.94 -1.18
CA LEU A 22 23.03 14.86 -1.92
C LEU A 22 22.70 16.34 -1.66
N ALA A 23 21.45 16.67 -1.34
CA ALA A 23 21.05 18.05 -1.02
C ALA A 23 21.57 18.51 0.36
N TYR A 24 21.58 17.61 1.36
CA TYR A 24 22.11 17.92 2.69
C TYR A 24 23.64 17.96 2.76
N ALA A 25 24.35 17.45 1.75
CA ALA A 25 25.81 17.40 1.74
C ALA A 25 26.48 18.74 1.37
N GLN A 26 25.71 19.79 1.05
CA GLN A 26 26.23 21.05 0.50
C GLN A 26 26.26 22.23 1.50
N GLU A 27 26.07 21.97 2.80
CA GLU A 27 26.03 23.01 3.84
C GLU A 27 27.18 22.85 4.84
N GLU A 28 28.39 23.21 4.41
CA GLU A 28 29.46 23.69 5.30
C GLU A 28 30.28 24.71 4.51
N VAL A 29 30.36 25.96 5.00
CA VAL A 29 31.59 26.79 5.09
C VAL A 29 31.27 28.16 5.73
N ALA A 30 32.08 28.47 6.76
CA ALA A 30 32.43 29.79 7.35
C ALA A 30 31.35 30.49 8.21
N GLU A 31 31.60 31.07 9.39
CA GLU A 31 32.79 31.55 10.13
C GLU A 31 32.27 31.82 11.58
N GLY A 32 32.85 31.36 12.69
CA GLY A 32 34.03 31.90 13.36
C GLY A 32 33.71 32.73 14.63
N THR A 33 34.29 32.33 15.78
CA THR A 33 34.85 33.19 16.88
C THR A 33 34.26 33.02 18.31
N GLU A 34 35.09 32.38 19.16
CA GLU A 34 35.45 32.60 20.60
C GLU A 34 34.39 32.43 21.71
N GLU A 35 34.54 31.43 22.60
CA GLU A 35 35.23 31.44 23.92
C GLU A 35 34.46 32.23 25.00
N ALA A 36 34.33 31.86 26.29
CA ALA A 36 34.75 30.74 27.12
C ALA A 36 34.16 31.00 28.55
N VAL A 37 33.74 29.93 29.27
CA VAL A 37 34.00 29.64 30.72
C VAL A 37 33.36 30.60 31.79
N THR A 38 32.73 30.25 32.93
CA THR A 38 32.85 29.24 34.02
C THR A 38 31.62 29.30 34.97
N GLU A 39 31.31 28.19 35.69
CA GLU A 39 30.83 27.99 37.11
C GLU A 39 29.78 28.94 37.76
N GLU A 40 28.82 28.56 38.62
CA GLU A 40 28.70 27.50 39.64
C GLU A 40 27.21 27.40 40.11
N VAL A 41 26.74 26.16 40.39
CA VAL A 41 25.83 25.65 41.46
C VAL A 41 24.67 26.54 42.02
N ILE A 42 23.43 26.01 42.00
CA ILE A 42 22.56 25.63 43.16
C ILE A 42 21.23 25.03 42.63
N GLU A 43 20.77 23.99 43.31
CA GLU A 43 19.65 23.09 43.06
C GLU A 43 18.26 23.69 43.39
N ALA A 44 17.22 23.13 42.74
CA ALA A 44 15.77 23.16 43.07
C ALA A 44 14.92 24.40 42.71
N GLU A 45 14.19 24.31 41.59
CA GLU A 45 12.71 24.24 41.52
C GLU A 45 12.27 24.40 40.05
N ALA A 46 11.45 23.47 39.54
CA ALA A 46 10.82 23.65 38.24
C ALA A 46 9.71 24.71 38.34
N PRO A 47 9.68 25.68 37.42
CA PRO A 47 8.51 25.72 36.54
C PRO A 47 8.84 26.07 35.09
N VAL A 48 8.14 25.36 34.19
CA VAL A 48 7.59 25.78 32.89
C VAL A 48 8.08 27.12 32.30
N ALA A 49 8.79 27.06 31.16
CA ALA A 49 8.58 27.82 29.92
C ALA A 49 9.87 27.87 29.07
N ASP A 50 9.72 27.58 27.76
CA ASP A 50 10.36 28.20 26.58
C ASP A 50 11.90 28.36 26.59
N GLU A 51 12.73 27.83 25.69
CA GLU A 51 12.81 27.78 24.21
C GLU A 51 14.06 26.87 23.91
N PRO A 52 14.53 26.61 22.67
CA PRO A 52 13.99 26.90 21.34
C PRO A 52 13.97 25.65 20.43
N PHE A 53 12.89 25.48 19.66
CA PHE A 53 12.98 24.64 18.46
C PHE A 53 13.43 25.56 17.33
N GLU A 54 14.74 25.55 17.04
CA GLU A 54 15.33 26.34 15.96
C GLU A 54 14.66 26.05 14.61
N GLU A 55 14.48 27.14 13.86
CA GLU A 55 13.89 27.20 12.54
C GLU A 55 14.56 26.23 11.55
N SER A 56 13.75 25.61 10.69
CA SER A 56 14.24 25.29 9.34
C SER A 56 13.44 26.11 8.33
N PRO A 57 14.05 27.12 7.70
CA PRO A 57 13.44 27.86 6.62
C PRO A 57 13.66 27.06 5.34
N GLN A 58 12.62 26.35 4.88
CA GLN A 58 12.58 25.89 3.51
C GLN A 58 11.34 26.43 2.80
N ALA A 59 11.49 27.65 2.31
CA ALA A 59 10.77 28.12 1.13
C ALA A 59 11.15 27.21 -0.05
N SER A 60 10.57 26.03 -0.12
CA SER A 60 10.78 25.05 -1.18
C SER A 60 9.66 25.19 -2.21
N GLY A 61 9.96 24.97 -3.49
CA GLY A 61 8.96 24.95 -4.57
C GLY A 61 7.80 23.96 -4.35
N LEU A 62 7.92 23.10 -3.34
CA LEU A 62 6.89 22.22 -2.82
C LEU A 62 5.71 23.01 -2.21
N GLU A 63 5.95 24.13 -1.52
CA GLU A 63 4.88 24.93 -0.91
C GLU A 63 3.97 25.57 -1.97
N MET A 64 4.57 26.03 -3.07
CA MET A 64 3.83 26.58 -4.20
C MET A 64 2.95 25.52 -4.89
N LEU A 65 3.45 24.28 -5.02
CA LEU A 65 2.65 23.17 -5.54
C LEU A 65 1.56 22.75 -4.55
N ALA A 66 1.88 22.68 -3.24
CA ALA A 66 0.92 22.34 -2.19
C ALA A 66 -0.23 23.35 -2.15
N ARG A 67 0.07 24.66 -2.19
CA ARG A 67 -0.96 25.71 -2.23
C ARG A 67 -1.85 25.64 -3.48
N LYS A 68 -1.33 25.13 -4.60
CA LYS A 68 -2.10 24.97 -5.84
C LYS A 68 -2.97 23.69 -5.86
N ILE A 69 -2.49 22.61 -5.25
CA ILE A 69 -3.19 21.30 -5.24
C ILE A 69 -4.19 21.21 -4.08
N VAL A 70 -3.80 21.71 -2.90
CA VAL A 70 -4.53 21.56 -1.63
C VAL A 70 -5.22 22.87 -1.20
N GLY A 71 -4.75 24.02 -1.70
CA GLY A 71 -5.30 25.34 -1.34
C GLY A 71 -4.54 25.98 -0.18
N SER A 72 -4.37 27.30 -0.24
CA SER A 72 -3.55 28.05 0.73
C SER A 72 -4.01 27.89 2.17
N GLY A 73 -5.33 27.95 2.42
CA GLY A 73 -5.87 27.84 3.78
C GLY A 73 -5.61 26.50 4.45
N LEU A 74 -5.58 25.39 3.70
CA LEU A 74 -5.29 24.07 4.27
C LEU A 74 -3.79 23.88 4.55
N VAL A 75 -2.94 24.47 3.72
CA VAL A 75 -1.48 24.47 3.94
C VAL A 75 -1.12 25.30 5.16
N ASP A 76 -1.72 26.47 5.32
CA ASP A 76 -1.46 27.34 6.48
C ASP A 76 -1.92 26.67 7.79
N LEU A 77 -3.05 25.95 7.78
CA LEU A 77 -3.49 25.13 8.92
C LEU A 77 -2.55 23.94 9.21
N PHE A 78 -1.93 23.36 8.18
CA PHE A 78 -0.96 22.28 8.34
C PHE A 78 0.32 22.78 9.03
N ILE A 79 0.83 23.94 8.61
CA ILE A 79 2.02 24.56 9.21
C ILE A 79 1.73 24.97 10.67
N GLN A 80 0.53 25.51 10.95
CA GLN A 80 0.10 25.85 12.31
C GLN A 80 -0.04 24.63 13.23
N GLY A 81 -0.33 23.44 12.68
CA GLY A 81 -0.46 22.20 13.45
C GLY A 81 0.86 21.64 14.01
N GLY A 82 2.00 22.26 13.69
CA GLY A 82 3.31 21.94 14.26
C GLY A 82 3.83 20.55 13.90
N PHE A 83 4.81 20.07 14.68
CA PHE A 83 5.51 18.80 14.41
C PHE A 83 4.58 17.58 14.32
N THR A 84 3.49 17.57 15.09
CA THR A 84 2.49 16.48 15.13
C THR A 84 1.73 16.26 13.82
N MET A 85 1.71 17.23 12.90
CA MET A 85 1.03 17.08 11.60
C MET A 85 1.81 16.18 10.61
N TYR A 86 3.14 16.17 10.68
CA TYR A 86 4.00 15.36 9.81
C TYR A 86 3.77 13.84 9.91
N PRO A 87 3.71 13.20 11.10
CA PRO A 87 3.45 11.76 11.19
C PRO A 87 2.03 11.40 10.70
N MET A 88 1.04 12.27 10.92
CA MET A 88 -0.31 12.08 10.39
C MET A 88 -0.34 12.12 8.86
N LEU A 89 0.36 13.09 8.26
CA LEU A 89 0.51 13.18 6.80
C LEU A 89 1.17 11.93 6.22
N LEU A 90 2.20 11.41 6.90
CA LEU A 90 2.88 10.19 6.49
C LEU A 90 1.96 8.98 6.55
N LEU A 91 1.16 8.84 7.62
CA LEU A 91 0.16 7.77 7.74
C LEU A 91 -0.89 7.85 6.63
N LEU A 92 -1.37 9.06 6.31
CA LEU A 92 -2.34 9.29 5.23
C LEU A 92 -1.79 8.85 3.87
N ILE A 93 -0.56 9.26 3.53
CA ILE A 93 0.09 8.89 2.28
C ILE A 93 0.30 7.36 2.23
N TRP A 94 0.70 6.74 3.35
CA TRP A 94 0.85 5.29 3.45
C TRP A 94 -0.48 4.56 3.24
N GLY A 95 -1.55 5.04 3.87
CA GLY A 95 -2.90 4.50 3.69
C GLY A 95 -3.32 4.51 2.22
N ILE A 96 -3.23 5.67 1.56
CA ILE A 96 -3.58 5.81 0.14
C ILE A 96 -2.69 4.91 -0.75
N ALA A 97 -1.38 4.83 -0.46
CA ALA A 97 -0.47 3.98 -1.21
C ALA A 97 -0.86 2.49 -1.12
N THR A 98 -1.23 2.00 0.06
CA THR A 98 -1.68 0.60 0.25
C THR A 98 -2.99 0.31 -0.50
N VAL A 99 -3.93 1.27 -0.51
CA VAL A 99 -5.19 1.16 -1.27
C VAL A 99 -4.91 1.03 -2.76
N ILE A 100 -4.09 1.92 -3.32
CA ILE A 100 -3.76 1.92 -4.75
C ILE A 100 -3.08 0.60 -5.14
N TRP A 101 -2.11 0.13 -4.33
CA TRP A 101 -1.45 -1.14 -4.55
C TRP A 101 -2.45 -2.31 -4.58
N LYS A 102 -3.43 -2.33 -3.67
CA LYS A 102 -4.43 -3.40 -3.60
C LYS A 102 -5.43 -3.34 -4.76
N ILE A 103 -5.90 -2.15 -5.16
CA ILE A 103 -6.79 -1.99 -6.34
C ILE A 103 -6.12 -2.55 -7.59
N ILE A 104 -4.85 -2.23 -7.81
CA ILE A 104 -4.08 -2.78 -8.93
C ILE A 104 -4.00 -4.31 -8.81
N SER A 105 -3.69 -4.85 -7.62
CA SER A 105 -3.62 -6.31 -7.42
C SER A 105 -4.95 -7.02 -7.68
N LEU A 106 -6.09 -6.43 -7.32
CA LEU A 106 -7.42 -6.98 -7.58
C LEU A 106 -7.77 -6.90 -9.06
N SER A 107 -7.41 -5.80 -9.73
CA SER A 107 -7.63 -5.61 -11.17
C SER A 107 -6.92 -6.70 -11.99
N TYR A 108 -5.71 -7.10 -11.60
CA TYR A 108 -4.97 -8.20 -12.24
C TYR A 108 -5.58 -9.59 -12.01
N ALA A 109 -6.39 -9.77 -10.97
CA ALA A 109 -7.05 -11.06 -10.67
C ALA A 109 -8.42 -11.20 -11.36
N LYS A 110 -8.88 -10.14 -12.04
CA LYS A 110 -10.18 -10.11 -12.71
C LYS A 110 -10.14 -10.97 -13.99
N ILE A 111 -11.10 -11.87 -14.12
CA ILE A 111 -11.33 -12.65 -15.35
C ILE A 111 -12.53 -12.09 -16.11
N ASN A 112 -12.55 -12.27 -17.43
CA ASN A 112 -13.76 -12.06 -18.22
C ASN A 112 -14.75 -13.19 -17.93
N LEU A 113 -15.56 -13.01 -16.88
CA LEU A 113 -16.47 -14.06 -16.39
C LEU A 113 -17.47 -14.50 -17.46
N ASN A 114 -17.99 -13.56 -18.26
CA ASN A 114 -18.93 -13.86 -19.34
C ASN A 114 -18.31 -14.78 -20.40
N ASP A 115 -17.09 -14.47 -20.86
CA ASP A 115 -16.39 -15.28 -21.87
C ASP A 115 -16.03 -16.67 -21.32
N PHE A 116 -15.64 -16.73 -20.05
CA PHE A 116 -15.31 -17.99 -19.37
C PHE A 116 -16.54 -18.90 -19.23
N LEU A 117 -17.64 -18.37 -18.70
CA LEU A 117 -18.89 -19.12 -18.55
C LEU A 117 -19.48 -19.51 -19.92
N GLY A 118 -19.37 -18.62 -20.91
CA GLY A 118 -19.80 -18.91 -22.28
C GLY A 118 -19.07 -20.10 -22.92
N GLN A 119 -17.84 -20.41 -22.49
CA GLN A 119 -17.08 -21.57 -22.94
C GLN A 119 -17.33 -22.82 -22.08
N VAL A 120 -17.42 -22.67 -20.76
CA VAL A 120 -17.57 -23.81 -19.83
C VAL A 120 -18.99 -24.41 -19.87
N ILE A 121 -20.04 -23.59 -19.86
CA ILE A 121 -21.43 -24.06 -19.83
C ILE A 121 -21.77 -25.03 -20.98
N PRO A 122 -21.45 -24.75 -22.26
CA PRO A 122 -21.74 -25.70 -23.34
C PRO A 122 -20.96 -27.02 -23.19
N MET A 123 -19.71 -26.98 -22.73
CA MET A 123 -18.93 -28.20 -22.45
C MET A 123 -19.60 -29.07 -21.38
N LEU A 124 -20.20 -28.47 -20.35
CA LEU A 124 -20.94 -29.18 -19.31
C LEU A 124 -22.26 -29.76 -19.84
N GLN A 125 -22.98 -29.03 -20.69
CA GLN A 125 -24.20 -29.53 -21.33
C GLN A 125 -23.93 -30.74 -22.23
N GLU A 126 -22.78 -30.73 -22.92
CA GLU A 126 -22.30 -31.84 -23.74
C GLU A 126 -21.64 -32.98 -22.93
N LYS A 127 -21.60 -32.86 -21.59
CA LYS A 127 -20.95 -33.81 -20.65
C LYS A 127 -19.46 -34.02 -20.90
N LYS A 128 -18.77 -33.04 -21.48
CA LYS A 128 -17.32 -33.04 -21.73
C LYS A 128 -16.55 -32.55 -20.50
N TYR A 129 -16.65 -33.27 -19.38
CA TYR A 129 -16.05 -32.85 -18.11
C TYR A 129 -14.52 -32.73 -18.18
N ALA A 130 -13.84 -33.61 -18.91
CA ALA A 130 -12.38 -33.56 -19.03
C ALA A 130 -11.88 -32.30 -19.77
N GLU A 131 -12.61 -31.82 -20.78
CA GLU A 131 -12.28 -30.58 -21.49
C GLU A 131 -12.57 -29.36 -20.61
N ALA A 132 -13.70 -29.37 -19.89
CA ALA A 132 -14.04 -28.30 -18.95
C ALA A 132 -13.01 -28.16 -17.82
N THR A 133 -12.50 -29.28 -17.28
CA THR A 133 -11.45 -29.26 -16.25
C THR A 133 -10.17 -28.62 -16.78
N LYS A 134 -9.72 -28.98 -17.99
CA LYS A 134 -8.53 -28.38 -18.62
C LYS A 134 -8.69 -26.87 -18.84
N LEU A 135 -9.84 -26.43 -19.31
CA LEU A 135 -10.12 -25.00 -19.49
C LEU A 135 -10.05 -24.24 -18.15
N CYS A 136 -10.53 -24.87 -17.07
CA CYS A 136 -10.44 -24.29 -15.73
C CYS A 136 -9.00 -24.27 -15.18
N GLU A 137 -8.14 -25.23 -15.53
CA GLU A 137 -6.71 -25.23 -15.17
C GLU A 137 -5.91 -24.15 -15.93
N GLU A 138 -6.23 -23.93 -17.22
CA GLU A 138 -5.56 -22.94 -18.05
C GLU A 138 -5.99 -21.50 -17.70
N THR A 139 -7.22 -21.33 -17.22
CA THR A 139 -7.79 -20.03 -16.85
C THR A 139 -7.36 -19.61 -15.45
N LYS A 140 -6.58 -18.53 -15.37
CA LYS A 140 -6.19 -17.95 -14.07
C LYS A 140 -7.30 -17.09 -13.50
N GLY A 141 -7.87 -17.49 -12.36
CA GLY A 141 -8.74 -16.64 -11.57
C GLY A 141 -9.48 -17.38 -10.47
N PRO A 142 -10.08 -16.67 -9.49
CA PRO A 142 -10.76 -17.29 -8.36
C PRO A 142 -11.94 -18.17 -8.79
N VAL A 143 -12.73 -17.70 -9.76
CA VAL A 143 -13.91 -18.45 -10.24
C VAL A 143 -13.51 -19.73 -10.97
N ALA A 144 -12.46 -19.69 -11.78
CA ALA A 144 -11.94 -20.87 -12.47
C ALA A 144 -11.36 -21.89 -11.48
N SER A 145 -10.67 -21.43 -10.43
CA SER A 145 -10.18 -22.28 -9.33
C SER A 145 -11.32 -23.01 -8.60
N ILE A 146 -12.39 -22.30 -8.26
CA ILE A 146 -13.58 -22.90 -7.61
C ILE A 146 -14.23 -23.93 -8.53
N MET A 147 -14.45 -23.57 -9.81
CA MET A 147 -15.07 -24.46 -10.78
C MET A 147 -14.23 -25.73 -10.99
N HIS A 148 -12.91 -25.59 -11.08
CA HIS A 148 -11.99 -26.71 -11.19
C HIS A 148 -12.14 -27.71 -10.04
N GLN A 149 -12.18 -27.24 -8.78
CA GLN A 149 -12.35 -28.12 -7.62
C GLN A 149 -13.71 -28.84 -7.62
N GLY A 150 -14.77 -28.18 -8.08
CA GLY A 150 -16.07 -28.81 -8.28
C GLY A 150 -16.04 -29.90 -9.35
N LEU A 151 -15.44 -29.62 -10.51
CA LEU A 151 -15.34 -30.55 -11.63
C LEU A 151 -14.52 -31.81 -11.29
N LEU A 152 -13.49 -31.69 -10.45
CA LEU A 152 -12.71 -32.84 -9.97
C LEU A 152 -13.52 -33.84 -9.12
N LYS A 153 -14.73 -33.47 -8.66
CA LYS A 153 -15.60 -34.33 -7.85
C LYS A 153 -16.88 -34.73 -8.58
N VAL A 154 -17.01 -34.45 -9.87
CA VAL A 154 -18.24 -34.73 -10.64
C VAL A 154 -18.63 -36.21 -10.61
N ASP A 155 -17.63 -37.10 -10.57
CA ASP A 155 -17.84 -38.56 -10.53
C ASP A 155 -18.39 -39.07 -9.19
N LYS A 156 -18.32 -38.24 -8.14
CA LYS A 156 -18.72 -38.60 -6.77
C LYS A 156 -20.16 -38.19 -6.42
N GLY A 157 -20.90 -37.65 -7.40
CA GLY A 157 -22.27 -37.21 -7.25
C GLY A 157 -22.40 -35.75 -6.78
N VAL A 158 -23.64 -35.26 -6.79
CA VAL A 158 -23.97 -33.83 -6.58
C VAL A 158 -23.52 -33.32 -5.22
N GLU A 159 -23.73 -34.09 -4.14
CA GLU A 159 -23.35 -33.69 -2.78
C GLU A 159 -21.83 -33.47 -2.64
N ALA A 160 -21.04 -34.31 -3.31
CA ALA A 160 -19.58 -34.19 -3.29
C ALA A 160 -19.09 -32.95 -4.06
N VAL A 161 -19.77 -32.60 -5.16
CA VAL A 161 -19.49 -31.39 -5.94
C VAL A 161 -19.85 -30.15 -5.14
N GLU A 162 -21.03 -30.12 -4.50
CA GLU A 162 -21.50 -29.01 -3.68
C GLU A 162 -20.52 -28.70 -2.54
N LYS A 163 -20.14 -29.73 -1.76
CA LYS A 163 -19.12 -29.59 -0.71
C LYS A 163 -17.77 -29.14 -1.24
N ALA A 164 -17.36 -29.58 -2.42
CA ALA A 164 -16.09 -29.16 -3.01
C ALA A 164 -16.11 -27.68 -3.42
N VAL A 165 -17.21 -27.22 -4.01
CA VAL A 165 -17.41 -25.82 -4.39
C VAL A 165 -17.50 -24.92 -3.17
N GLU A 166 -18.24 -25.32 -2.14
CA GLU A 166 -18.36 -24.57 -0.88
C GLU A 166 -16.99 -24.40 -0.21
N ASN A 167 -16.25 -25.49 -0.04
CA ASN A 167 -14.92 -25.47 0.57
C ASN A 167 -13.93 -24.62 -0.25
N ALA A 168 -13.91 -24.78 -1.57
CA ALA A 168 -13.06 -23.97 -2.44
C ALA A 168 -13.46 -22.48 -2.39
N GLY A 169 -14.75 -22.18 -2.30
CA GLY A 169 -15.27 -20.83 -2.13
C GLY A 169 -14.76 -20.16 -0.86
N VAL A 170 -14.80 -20.87 0.28
CA VAL A 170 -14.27 -20.34 1.56
C VAL A 170 -12.77 -20.05 1.46
N ILE A 171 -11.99 -20.95 0.83
CA ILE A 171 -10.53 -20.78 0.68
C ILE A 171 -10.20 -19.59 -0.22
N GLU A 172 -10.86 -19.47 -1.37
CA GLU A 172 -10.64 -18.37 -2.32
C GLU A 172 -11.12 -17.03 -1.75
N MET A 173 -12.24 -17.02 -1.00
CA MET A 173 -12.73 -15.82 -0.31
C MET A 173 -11.72 -15.35 0.74
N ALA A 174 -11.18 -16.25 1.56
CA ALA A 174 -10.11 -15.94 2.50
C ALA A 174 -8.85 -15.40 1.79
N PHE A 175 -8.53 -15.89 0.59
CA PHE A 175 -7.43 -15.37 -0.21
C PHE A 175 -7.69 -13.95 -0.74
N LEU A 176 -8.93 -13.65 -1.14
CA LEU A 176 -9.32 -12.31 -1.58
C LEU A 176 -9.24 -11.28 -0.42
N GLU A 177 -9.64 -11.71 0.77
CA GLU A 177 -9.55 -10.93 2.02
C GLU A 177 -8.10 -10.75 2.50
N LYS A 178 -7.22 -11.72 2.21
CA LYS A 178 -5.80 -11.68 2.58
C LYS A 178 -5.10 -10.52 1.89
N GLY A 179 -4.98 -9.40 2.61
CA GLY A 179 -4.36 -8.17 2.14
C GLY A 179 -5.02 -6.88 2.64
N PHE A 180 -6.16 -6.97 3.32
CA PHE A 180 -6.75 -5.83 4.04
C PHE A 180 -6.13 -5.59 5.43
N ILE A 181 -5.20 -6.44 5.86
CA ILE A 181 -4.53 -6.33 7.17
C ILE A 181 -3.91 -4.94 7.40
N PRO A 182 -3.17 -4.33 6.45
CA PRO A 182 -2.65 -2.98 6.64
C PRO A 182 -3.76 -1.94 6.76
N LEU A 183 -4.84 -2.11 6.01
CA LEU A 183 -6.00 -1.21 6.01
C LEU A 183 -6.84 -1.32 7.28
N SER A 184 -6.75 -2.45 8.00
CA SER A 184 -7.44 -2.67 9.27
C SER A 184 -6.69 -2.09 10.47
N THR A 185 -5.43 -1.73 10.31
CA THR A 185 -4.55 -1.27 11.40
C THR A 185 -4.25 0.23 11.33
N VAL A 186 -4.26 0.81 10.12
CA VAL A 186 -3.99 2.24 9.87
C VAL A 186 -5.24 3.11 9.92
#